data_AF-A0A3A4VV78-F1
#
_entry.id   AF-A0A3A4VV78-F1
#
_cell.length_a   1.000
_cell.length_b   1.000
_cell.length_c   1.000
_cell.angle_alpha   90.00
_cell.angle_beta   90.00
_cell.angle_gamma   90.00
#
_symmetry.space_group_name_H-M   'P 1'
#
loop_
_entity.id
_entity.type
_entity.pdbx_description
1 polymer ?
#
loop_
_entity_poly.entity_id
_entity_poly.type
_entity_poly.pdbx_seq_one_letter_code
_entity_poly.pdbx_strand_id
1 'polypeptide(L)'
;MPGPEDKVKYPPKPKLSQKELMKDAPKTRRDIYGEMPAPPTPPLDDSQFVKWIESGGKAKENPGRYVMMPPPELPYRKLPVSTKFISSNTRHLKEIGAFRTILPELFGDAGYKAVDDAYASFAHSEFDAAQKRGQLTNAPNCSIKEIGSFIATVYDIQNFPIVVAESTDERVRIQLYKGLPVYCPYDVRRGDYRLCSATAGYERELVKLCNPKFHAYLSRTKAIGDDCCELTIERDPNYKTAKAKAKKK
;
A
#
# COMPACT_ATOMS: atom_id res chain seq x y z
N MET A 1 -32.05 6.43 -13.79
CA MET A 1 -31.62 7.79 -13.40
C MET A 1 -30.16 7.93 -13.83
N PRO A 2 -29.77 9.01 -14.54
CA PRO A 2 -28.36 9.27 -14.84
C PRO A 2 -27.56 9.33 -13.53
N GLY A 3 -26.41 8.66 -13.52
CA GLY A 3 -25.55 8.51 -12.35
C GLY A 3 -24.80 9.81 -12.01
N PRO A 4 -24.17 9.90 -10.83
CA PRO A 4 -23.37 11.07 -10.45
C PRO A 4 -22.21 11.36 -11.44
N GLU A 5 -21.79 10.37 -12.23
CA GLU A 5 -20.77 10.49 -13.27
C GLU A 5 -21.24 11.30 -14.50
N ASP A 6 -22.56 11.31 -14.76
CA ASP A 6 -23.15 12.06 -15.88
C ASP A 6 -23.12 13.59 -15.66
N LYS A 7 -22.70 14.04 -14.48
CA LYS A 7 -22.55 15.46 -14.11
C LYS A 7 -21.10 15.95 -14.11
N VAL A 8 -20.12 15.06 -14.33
CA VAL A 8 -18.70 15.43 -14.29
C VAL A 8 -18.27 15.95 -15.66
N LYS A 9 -18.05 17.27 -15.76
CA LYS A 9 -17.40 17.87 -16.92
C LYS A 9 -15.89 17.63 -16.83
N TYR A 10 -15.39 16.65 -17.58
CA TYR A 10 -13.96 16.49 -17.75
C TYR A 10 -13.37 17.72 -18.47
N PRO A 11 -12.14 18.15 -18.10
CA PRO A 11 -11.45 19.16 -18.86
C PRO A 11 -11.28 18.71 -20.32
N PRO A 12 -11.32 19.65 -21.29
CA PRO A 12 -11.12 19.32 -22.68
C PRO A 12 -9.75 18.64 -22.85
N LYS A 13 -9.71 17.56 -23.64
CA LYS A 13 -8.45 16.89 -23.98
C LYS A 13 -7.45 17.94 -24.48
N PRO A 14 -6.20 17.97 -23.98
CA PRO A 14 -5.19 18.87 -24.48
C PRO A 14 -5.09 18.75 -26.01
N LYS A 15 -5.11 19.88 -26.72
CA LYS A 15 -4.98 19.92 -28.20
C LYS A 15 -3.54 19.69 -28.67
N LEU A 16 -2.69 19.11 -27.82
CA LEU A 16 -1.31 18.82 -28.19
C LEU A 16 -1.30 17.58 -29.07
N SER A 17 -0.75 17.70 -30.26
CA SER A 17 -0.46 16.55 -31.09
C SER A 17 0.56 15.65 -30.39
N GLN A 18 0.52 14.35 -30.65
CA GLN A 18 1.53 13.41 -30.15
C GLN A 18 2.95 13.85 -30.50
N LYS A 19 3.12 14.54 -31.64
CA LYS A 19 4.39 15.11 -32.09
C LYS A 19 4.87 16.26 -31.18
N GLU A 20 3.97 17.10 -30.68
CA GLU A 20 4.31 18.19 -29.75
C GLU A 20 4.60 17.66 -28.35
N LEU A 21 3.86 16.64 -27.90
CA LEU A 21 4.10 15.94 -26.62
C LEU A 21 5.49 15.29 -26.57
N MET A 22 5.98 14.80 -27.71
CA MET A 22 7.26 14.09 -27.81
C MET A 22 8.45 15.00 -28.13
N LYS A 23 8.24 16.31 -28.32
CA LYS A 23 9.29 17.26 -28.73
C LYS A 23 10.41 17.38 -27.70
N ASP A 24 10.06 17.40 -26.42
CA ASP A 24 10.97 17.54 -25.29
C ASP A 24 11.09 16.23 -24.47
N ALA A 25 10.55 15.12 -24.99
CA ALA A 25 10.61 13.83 -24.32
C ALA A 25 12.07 13.33 -24.27
N PRO A 26 12.53 12.76 -23.15
CA PRO A 26 13.85 12.13 -23.07
C PRO A 26 13.98 11.05 -24.15
N LYS A 27 15.11 11.04 -24.87
CA LYS A 27 15.41 10.01 -25.87
C LYS A 27 15.32 8.62 -25.22
N THR A 28 14.48 7.77 -25.77
CA THR A 28 14.31 6.38 -25.34
C THR A 28 15.50 5.54 -25.76
N ARG A 29 15.64 4.32 -25.20
CA ARG A 29 16.64 3.36 -25.69
C ARG A 29 16.49 3.06 -27.19
N ARG A 30 15.27 3.09 -27.74
CA ARG A 30 15.02 2.92 -29.17
C ARG A 30 15.59 4.07 -30.01
N ASP A 31 15.56 5.30 -29.47
CA ASP A 31 16.14 6.48 -30.13
C ASP A 31 17.68 6.48 -30.11
N ILE A 32 18.28 5.77 -29.14
CA ILE A 32 19.74 5.68 -28.97
C ILE A 32 20.32 4.49 -29.75
N TYR A 33 19.64 3.34 -29.72
CA TYR A 33 20.15 2.07 -30.25
C TYR A 33 19.45 1.61 -31.54
N GLY A 34 18.49 2.39 -32.06
CA GLY A 34 17.68 2.03 -33.21
C GLY A 34 16.61 0.98 -32.90
N GLU A 35 15.99 0.41 -33.94
CA GLU A 35 15.15 -0.77 -33.79
C GLU A 35 16.03 -1.96 -33.43
N MET A 36 16.04 -2.33 -32.15
CA MET A 36 16.60 -3.61 -31.74
C MET A 36 15.83 -4.72 -32.48
N PRO A 37 16.50 -5.57 -33.28
CA PRO A 37 15.83 -6.70 -33.89
C PRO A 37 15.24 -7.54 -32.75
N ALA A 38 13.94 -7.83 -32.86
CA ALA A 38 13.32 -8.75 -31.92
C ALA A 38 14.12 -10.06 -31.96
N PRO A 39 14.49 -10.63 -30.80
CA PRO A 39 15.07 -11.96 -30.79
C PRO A 39 14.13 -12.90 -31.56
N PRO A 40 14.66 -13.82 -32.38
CA PRO A 40 13.82 -14.74 -33.12
C PRO A 40 12.89 -15.45 -32.14
N THR A 41 11.59 -15.43 -32.44
CA THR A 41 10.62 -16.15 -31.64
C THR A 41 11.07 -17.62 -31.60
N PRO A 42 11.31 -18.20 -30.42
CA PRO A 42 11.66 -19.60 -30.35
C PRO A 42 10.53 -20.40 -31.04
N PRO A 43 10.86 -21.47 -31.77
CA PRO A 43 9.85 -22.31 -32.38
C PRO A 43 8.87 -22.75 -31.29
N LEU A 44 7.59 -22.48 -31.52
CA LEU A 44 6.54 -22.95 -30.62
C LEU A 44 6.42 -24.45 -30.88
N ASP A 45 6.96 -25.25 -29.97
CA ASP A 45 6.65 -26.67 -29.95
C ASP A 45 5.14 -26.84 -29.79
N ASP A 46 4.54 -27.76 -30.55
CA ASP A 46 3.14 -28.10 -30.37
C ASP A 46 2.91 -28.48 -28.91
N SER A 47 1.89 -27.85 -28.32
CA SER A 47 1.48 -28.19 -26.98
C SER A 47 1.20 -29.69 -26.92
N GLN A 48 1.48 -30.32 -25.79
CA GLN A 48 1.22 -31.75 -25.65
C GLN A 48 -0.26 -32.11 -25.91
N PHE A 49 -1.17 -31.16 -25.72
CA PHE A 49 -2.58 -31.33 -26.06
C PHE A 49 -2.79 -31.44 -27.58
N VAL A 50 -2.11 -30.60 -28.36
CA VAL A 50 -2.08 -30.70 -29.84
C VAL A 50 -1.49 -32.04 -30.26
N LYS A 51 -0.33 -32.42 -29.68
CA LYS A 51 0.31 -33.73 -29.95
C LYS A 51 -0.61 -34.92 -29.60
N TRP A 52 -1.41 -34.80 -28.53
CA TRP A 52 -2.40 -35.82 -28.15
C TRP A 52 -3.53 -35.92 -29.17
N ILE A 53 -4.10 -34.79 -29.61
CA ILE A 53 -5.15 -34.74 -30.64
C ILE A 53 -4.64 -35.36 -31.95
N GLU A 54 -3.48 -34.91 -32.43
CA GLU A 54 -2.89 -35.36 -33.69
C GLU A 54 -2.54 -36.86 -33.68
N SER A 55 -2.20 -37.39 -32.50
CA SER A 55 -1.96 -38.82 -32.33
C SER A 55 -3.23 -39.68 -32.26
N GLY A 56 -4.42 -39.07 -32.32
CA GLY A 56 -5.69 -39.78 -32.09
C GLY A 56 -5.83 -40.30 -30.66
N GLY A 57 -5.31 -39.54 -29.69
CA GLY A 57 -5.31 -39.89 -28.27
C GLY A 57 -4.28 -40.94 -27.84
N LYS A 58 -3.29 -41.26 -28.69
CA LYS A 58 -2.28 -42.29 -28.44
C LYS A 58 -1.01 -41.77 -27.77
N ALA A 59 -0.69 -40.49 -27.93
CA ALA A 59 0.47 -39.88 -27.30
C ALA A 59 0.25 -39.80 -25.79
N LYS A 60 1.11 -40.45 -25.01
CA LYS A 60 0.98 -40.44 -23.54
C LYS A 60 1.31 -39.05 -22.99
N GLU A 61 0.60 -38.67 -21.93
CA GLU A 61 0.96 -37.47 -21.16
C GLU A 61 2.37 -37.61 -20.60
N ASN A 62 3.12 -36.51 -20.59
CA ASN A 62 4.50 -36.47 -20.11
C ASN A 62 4.42 -35.92 -18.68
N PRO A 63 4.46 -36.80 -17.66
CA PRO A 63 4.34 -36.36 -16.27
C PRO A 63 5.46 -35.39 -15.87
N GLY A 64 6.61 -35.44 -16.55
CA GLY A 64 7.74 -34.53 -16.35
C GLY A 64 7.45 -33.05 -16.66
N ARG A 65 6.29 -32.70 -17.23
CA ARG A 65 5.88 -31.31 -17.40
C ARG A 65 5.34 -30.66 -16.11
N TYR A 66 4.83 -31.47 -15.19
CA TYR A 66 4.35 -31.03 -13.88
C TYR A 66 5.42 -31.19 -12.81
N VAL A 67 6.41 -32.04 -13.07
CA VAL A 67 7.59 -32.16 -12.24
C VAL A 67 8.56 -31.07 -12.67
N MET A 68 8.64 -29.99 -11.90
CA MET A 68 9.77 -29.06 -12.01
C MET A 68 11.05 -29.76 -11.51
N MET A 69 11.59 -30.72 -12.29
CA MET A 69 12.97 -31.30 -12.33
C MET A 69 12.99 -32.85 -12.48
N PRO A 70 13.94 -33.49 -13.22
CA PRO A 70 15.32 -33.03 -13.59
C PRO A 70 15.73 -33.27 -15.08
N PRO A 71 16.95 -32.88 -15.56
CA PRO A 71 18.09 -32.21 -14.87
C PRO A 71 18.54 -30.89 -15.56
N PRO A 72 19.44 -30.04 -15.02
CA PRO A 72 20.14 -30.03 -13.74
C PRO A 72 19.35 -29.23 -12.70
N GLU A 73 19.77 -29.30 -11.44
CA GLU A 73 19.56 -28.21 -10.50
C GLU A 73 19.85 -26.89 -11.23
N LEU A 74 18.81 -26.16 -11.65
CA LEU A 74 18.91 -24.71 -11.56
C LEU A 74 19.47 -24.49 -10.15
N PRO A 75 20.58 -23.77 -9.97
CA PRO A 75 21.13 -23.50 -8.65
C PRO A 75 20.16 -22.55 -7.94
N TYR A 76 18.95 -23.01 -7.67
CA TYR A 76 18.09 -22.51 -6.67
C TYR A 76 18.83 -22.80 -5.40
N ARG A 77 19.62 -21.80 -4.96
CA ARG A 77 19.84 -21.61 -3.55
C ARG A 77 18.48 -21.81 -2.91
N LYS A 78 18.34 -22.88 -2.11
CA LYS A 78 17.24 -22.98 -1.16
C LYS A 78 17.41 -21.78 -0.25
N LEU A 79 16.76 -20.68 -0.62
CA LEU A 79 16.80 -19.47 0.16
C LEU A 79 16.24 -19.83 1.55
N PRO A 80 16.92 -19.42 2.63
CA PRO A 80 16.34 -19.50 3.96
C PRO A 80 14.91 -18.98 3.94
N VAL A 81 14.03 -19.56 4.76
CA VAL A 81 12.61 -19.16 4.84
C VAL A 81 12.49 -17.65 5.08
N SER A 82 13.36 -17.09 5.92
CA SER A 82 13.46 -15.65 6.15
C SER A 82 13.74 -14.86 4.87
N THR A 83 14.67 -15.30 4.03
CA THR A 83 14.96 -14.64 2.75
C THR A 83 13.80 -14.72 1.77
N LYS A 84 13.10 -15.86 1.71
CA LYS A 84 11.88 -15.99 0.89
C LYS A 84 10.79 -15.04 1.38
N PHE A 85 10.55 -15.00 2.68
CA PHE A 85 9.59 -14.08 3.30
C PHE A 85 9.92 -12.62 3.01
N ILE A 86 11.17 -12.19 3.25
CA ILE A 86 11.63 -10.82 2.98
C ILE A 86 11.45 -10.47 1.50
N SER A 87 11.85 -11.36 0.58
CA SER A 87 11.74 -11.10 -0.86
C SER A 87 10.27 -10.99 -1.32
N SER A 88 9.42 -11.91 -0.89
CA SER A 88 7.99 -11.89 -1.23
C SER A 88 7.30 -10.66 -0.63
N ASN A 89 7.59 -10.34 0.63
CA ASN A 89 7.04 -9.15 1.30
C ASN A 89 7.50 -7.87 0.60
N THR A 90 8.79 -7.76 0.26
CA THR A 90 9.32 -6.60 -0.49
C THR A 90 8.60 -6.41 -1.82
N ARG A 91 8.39 -7.48 -2.59
CA ARG A 91 7.65 -7.42 -3.86
C ARG A 91 6.20 -6.96 -3.62
N HIS A 92 5.54 -7.56 -2.64
CA HIS A 92 4.15 -7.23 -2.29
C HIS A 92 4.00 -5.75 -1.90
N LEU A 93 4.89 -5.21 -1.06
CA LEU A 93 4.87 -3.81 -0.65
C LEU A 93 5.04 -2.86 -1.84
N LYS A 94 5.93 -3.20 -2.79
CA LYS A 94 6.15 -2.42 -4.02
C LYS A 94 4.94 -2.47 -4.95
N GLU A 95 4.32 -3.63 -5.13
CA GLU A 95 3.09 -3.78 -5.92
C GLU A 95 1.95 -2.94 -5.32
N ILE A 96 1.79 -2.98 -4.00
CA ILE A 96 0.84 -2.14 -3.28
C ILE A 96 1.13 -0.66 -3.50
N GLY A 97 2.38 -0.23 -3.34
CA GLY A 97 2.74 1.18 -3.50
C GLY A 97 2.57 1.68 -4.93
N ALA A 98 2.85 0.85 -5.94
CA ALA A 98 2.56 1.15 -7.33
C ALA A 98 1.05 1.35 -7.55
N PHE A 99 0.22 0.43 -7.06
CA PHE A 99 -1.24 0.56 -7.18
C PHE A 99 -1.78 1.82 -6.49
N ARG A 100 -1.32 2.09 -5.26
CA ARG A 100 -1.67 3.29 -4.49
C ARG A 100 -1.27 4.57 -5.22
N THR A 101 -0.14 4.57 -5.92
CA THR A 101 0.39 5.73 -6.66
C THR A 101 -0.39 5.98 -7.96
N ILE A 102 -0.76 4.90 -8.67
CA ILE A 102 -1.51 5.00 -9.94
C ILE A 102 -2.86 5.71 -9.74
N LEU A 103 -3.54 5.50 -8.61
CA LEU A 103 -4.85 6.08 -8.36
C LEU A 103 -4.83 7.63 -8.39
N PRO A 104 -4.02 8.34 -7.58
CA PRO A 104 -3.86 9.79 -7.71
C PRO A 104 -3.29 10.26 -9.05
N GLU A 105 -2.44 9.48 -9.71
CA GLU A 105 -1.89 9.88 -11.01
C GLU A 105 -2.95 9.91 -12.12
N LEU A 106 -3.87 8.94 -12.13
CA LEU A 106 -4.95 8.86 -13.11
C LEU A 106 -6.14 9.74 -12.74
N PHE A 107 -6.48 9.83 -11.46
CA PHE A 107 -7.74 10.42 -10.98
C PHE A 107 -7.57 11.67 -10.11
N GLY A 108 -6.34 12.14 -9.90
CA GLY A 108 -6.06 13.34 -9.10
C GLY A 108 -6.55 13.22 -7.65
N ASP A 109 -7.25 14.25 -7.17
CA ASP A 109 -7.78 14.32 -5.80
C ASP A 109 -8.77 13.19 -5.48
N ALA A 110 -9.55 12.75 -6.46
CA ALA A 110 -10.45 11.60 -6.30
C ALA A 110 -9.67 10.31 -6.05
N GLY A 111 -8.48 10.16 -6.64
CA GLY A 111 -7.59 9.02 -6.41
C GLY A 111 -7.05 8.99 -4.99
N TYR A 112 -6.63 10.15 -4.44
CA TYR A 112 -6.23 10.23 -3.03
C TYR A 112 -7.39 9.88 -2.09
N LYS A 113 -8.59 10.41 -2.38
CA LYS A 113 -9.78 10.09 -1.59
C LYS A 113 -10.13 8.60 -1.65
N ALA A 114 -10.02 7.96 -2.81
CA ALA A 114 -10.27 6.53 -2.94
C ALA A 114 -9.31 5.69 -2.09
N VAL A 115 -8.03 6.08 -2.04
CA VAL A 115 -7.05 5.44 -1.14
C VAL A 115 -7.44 5.68 0.32
N ASP A 116 -7.75 6.91 0.70
CA ASP A 116 -8.15 7.25 2.07
C ASP A 116 -9.39 6.45 2.52
N ASP A 117 -10.46 6.48 1.73
CA ASP A 117 -11.71 5.76 2.01
C ASP A 117 -11.45 4.25 2.14
N ALA A 118 -10.59 3.68 1.28
CA ALA A 118 -10.24 2.27 1.35
C ALA A 118 -9.53 1.93 2.68
N TYR A 119 -8.56 2.74 3.12
CA TYR A 119 -7.85 2.49 4.38
C TYR A 119 -8.75 2.74 5.60
N ALA A 120 -9.55 3.81 5.57
CA ALA A 120 -10.53 4.11 6.59
C ALA A 120 -11.55 2.99 6.77
N SER A 121 -11.94 2.31 5.68
CA SER A 121 -12.93 1.22 5.72
C SER A 121 -12.53 0.04 6.60
N PHE A 122 -11.23 -0.20 6.80
CA PHE A 122 -10.74 -1.28 7.65
C PHE A 122 -10.88 -0.99 9.15
N ALA A 123 -11.01 0.28 9.55
CA ALA A 123 -10.97 0.67 10.95
C ALA A 123 -12.15 0.09 11.75
N HIS A 124 -13.36 0.15 11.19
CA HIS A 124 -14.56 -0.34 11.87
C HIS A 124 -14.55 -1.85 12.09
N SER A 125 -14.22 -2.62 11.05
CA SER A 125 -14.19 -4.08 11.16
C SER A 125 -13.12 -4.56 12.13
N GLU A 126 -11.94 -3.94 12.11
CA GLU A 126 -10.86 -4.26 13.05
C GLU A 126 -11.20 -3.85 14.48
N PHE A 127 -11.83 -2.68 14.66
CA PHE A 127 -12.31 -2.22 15.97
C PHE A 127 -13.33 -3.19 16.56
N ASP A 128 -14.34 -3.58 15.80
CA ASP A 128 -15.37 -4.53 16.24
C ASP A 128 -14.77 -5.90 16.58
N ALA A 129 -13.82 -6.38 15.76
CA ALA A 129 -13.11 -7.63 16.03
C ALA A 129 -12.23 -7.53 17.29
N ALA A 130 -11.55 -6.40 17.50
CA ALA A 130 -10.76 -6.13 18.69
C ALA A 130 -11.62 -6.11 19.95
N GLN A 131 -12.76 -5.42 19.95
CA GLN A 131 -13.73 -5.44 21.06
C GLN A 131 -14.14 -6.86 21.43
N LYS A 132 -14.50 -7.68 20.43
CA LYS A 132 -14.89 -9.09 20.64
C LYS A 132 -13.77 -9.96 21.21
N ARG A 133 -12.51 -9.60 20.95
CA ARG A 133 -11.31 -10.25 21.51
C ARG A 133 -10.93 -9.72 22.90
N GLY A 134 -11.73 -8.82 23.48
CA GLY A 134 -11.44 -8.20 24.79
C GLY A 134 -10.35 -7.13 24.73
N GLN A 135 -10.10 -6.56 23.54
CA GLN A 135 -9.16 -5.45 23.35
C GLN A 135 -9.94 -4.14 23.18
N LEU A 136 -9.30 -3.01 23.48
CA LEU A 136 -9.89 -1.66 23.36
C LEU A 136 -11.20 -1.46 24.16
N THR A 137 -11.47 -2.29 25.17
CA THR A 137 -12.76 -2.36 25.89
C THR A 137 -13.19 -1.06 26.55
N ASN A 138 -12.25 -0.12 26.73
CA ASN A 138 -12.50 1.19 27.32
C ASN A 138 -13.10 2.20 26.34
N ALA A 139 -13.33 1.85 25.07
CA ALA A 139 -13.93 2.75 24.09
C ALA A 139 -15.32 3.24 24.55
N PRO A 140 -15.69 4.52 24.31
CA PRO A 140 -14.95 5.56 23.56
C PRO A 140 -13.99 6.38 24.45
N ASN A 141 -13.46 5.80 25.52
CA ASN A 141 -12.58 6.45 26.50
C ASN A 141 -11.22 5.75 26.62
N CYS A 142 -10.78 5.00 25.61
CA CYS A 142 -9.45 4.39 25.61
C CYS A 142 -8.38 5.43 25.90
N SER A 143 -7.38 5.07 26.71
CA SER A 143 -6.22 5.94 26.92
C SER A 143 -5.37 5.99 25.64
N ILE A 144 -4.58 7.04 25.47
CA ILE A 144 -3.72 7.18 24.29
C ILE A 144 -2.69 6.04 24.18
N LYS A 145 -2.21 5.55 25.33
CA LYS A 145 -1.28 4.41 25.43
C LYS A 145 -1.95 3.10 25.05
N GLU A 146 -3.21 2.91 25.41
CA GLU A 146 -4.01 1.73 25.04
C GLU A 146 -4.22 1.68 23.52
N ILE A 147 -4.56 2.83 22.90
CA ILE A 147 -4.70 2.96 21.45
C ILE A 147 -3.35 2.72 20.75
N GLY A 148 -2.28 3.39 21.22
CA GLY A 148 -0.95 3.25 20.66
C GLY A 148 -0.41 1.81 20.76
N SER A 149 -0.64 1.13 21.88
CA SER A 149 -0.25 -0.27 22.08
C SER A 149 -0.98 -1.20 21.12
N PHE A 150 -2.28 -0.98 20.90
CA PHE A 150 -3.05 -1.77 19.93
C PHE A 150 -2.49 -1.60 18.51
N ILE A 151 -2.29 -0.36 18.06
CA ILE A 151 -1.75 -0.09 16.72
C ILE A 151 -0.33 -0.66 16.56
N ALA A 152 0.53 -0.50 17.58
CA ALA A 152 1.87 -1.09 17.59
C ALA A 152 1.81 -2.62 17.45
N THR A 153 0.84 -3.28 18.09
CA THR A 153 0.64 -4.74 17.98
C THR A 153 0.23 -5.13 16.57
N VAL A 154 -0.67 -4.38 15.93
CA VAL A 154 -1.07 -4.62 14.53
C VAL A 154 0.14 -4.49 13.59
N TYR A 155 0.97 -3.46 13.77
CA TYR A 155 2.20 -3.29 12.99
C TYR A 155 3.23 -4.40 13.23
N ASP A 156 3.36 -4.88 14.47
CA ASP A 156 4.26 -5.98 14.80
C ASP A 156 3.81 -7.29 14.16
N ILE A 157 2.50 -7.58 14.15
CA ILE A 157 1.91 -8.72 13.43
C ILE A 157 2.19 -8.63 11.92
N GLN A 158 2.18 -7.42 11.35
CA GLN A 158 2.55 -7.16 9.96
C GLN A 158 4.09 -7.17 9.74
N ASN A 159 4.85 -7.45 10.79
CA ASN A 159 6.31 -7.52 10.81
C ASN A 159 6.96 -6.21 10.32
N PHE A 160 6.37 -5.07 10.71
CA PHE A 160 6.99 -3.77 10.50
C PHE A 160 8.03 -3.51 11.60
N PRO A 161 9.23 -3.00 11.24
CA PRO A 161 10.20 -2.59 12.25
C PRO A 161 9.70 -1.32 12.96
N ILE A 162 9.25 -1.49 14.21
CA ILE A 162 8.70 -0.42 15.04
C ILE A 162 9.70 0.09 16.08
N VAL A 163 9.66 1.40 16.34
CA VAL A 163 10.31 2.05 17.47
C VAL A 163 9.28 3.00 18.10
N VAL A 164 8.97 2.80 19.37
CA VAL A 164 8.14 3.76 20.12
C VAL A 164 9.02 4.94 20.53
N ALA A 165 8.92 6.04 19.80
CA ALA A 165 9.75 7.22 20.00
C ALA A 165 9.26 8.10 21.17
N GLU A 166 7.96 8.05 21.46
CA GLU A 166 7.33 8.79 22.56
C GLU A 166 6.11 8.02 23.04
N SER A 167 5.91 7.95 24.37
CA SER A 167 4.72 7.34 24.99
C SER A 167 4.39 8.05 26.30
N THR A 168 3.71 9.18 26.19
CA THR A 168 3.21 9.97 27.32
C THR A 168 1.69 9.85 27.43
N ASP A 169 1.08 10.47 28.42
CA ASP A 169 -0.39 10.51 28.55
C ASP A 169 -1.04 11.50 27.56
N GLU A 170 -0.24 12.35 26.91
CA GLU A 170 -0.70 13.37 25.97
C GLU A 170 -0.40 13.02 24.51
N ARG A 171 0.67 12.24 24.28
CA ARG A 171 1.17 11.92 22.93
C ARG A 171 1.83 10.54 22.88
N VAL A 172 1.58 9.83 21.80
CA VAL A 172 2.30 8.61 21.42
C VAL A 172 2.88 8.79 20.01
N ARG A 173 4.15 8.45 19.81
CA ARG A 173 4.83 8.47 18.50
C ARG A 173 5.41 7.10 18.20
N ILE A 174 4.96 6.49 17.11
CA ILE A 174 5.40 5.18 16.65
C ILE A 174 6.13 5.38 15.32
N GLN A 175 7.43 5.09 15.31
CA GLN A 175 8.28 5.15 14.13
C GLN A 175 8.35 3.78 13.46
N LEU A 176 8.09 3.77 12.16
CA LEU A 176 8.21 2.62 11.27
C LEU A 176 9.42 2.82 10.37
N TYR A 177 10.16 1.75 10.10
CA TYR A 177 11.28 1.74 9.15
C TYR A 177 12.40 2.73 9.51
N LYS A 178 12.67 2.92 10.80
CA LYS A 178 13.71 3.86 11.24
C LYS A 178 15.08 3.44 10.71
N GLY A 179 15.74 4.33 10.00
CA GLY A 179 17.06 4.11 9.40
C GLY A 179 17.05 3.23 8.15
N LEU A 180 16.39 2.06 8.20
CA LEU A 180 16.29 1.14 7.09
C LEU A 180 14.84 0.71 6.78
N PRO A 181 14.48 0.51 5.51
CA PRO A 181 15.28 0.82 4.31
C PRO A 181 15.53 2.32 4.14
N VAL A 182 16.61 2.68 3.43
CA VAL A 182 16.98 4.09 3.17
C VAL A 182 15.85 4.81 2.43
N TYR A 183 15.22 4.13 1.47
CA TYR A 183 14.07 4.64 0.70
C TYR A 183 12.75 4.10 1.24
N CYS A 184 11.64 4.69 0.80
CA CYS A 184 10.30 4.22 1.16
C CYS A 184 10.11 2.75 0.74
N PRO A 185 9.74 1.83 1.66
CA PRO A 185 9.63 0.40 1.34
C PRO A 185 8.52 0.08 0.32
N TYR A 186 7.59 1.01 0.13
CA TYR A 186 6.49 0.89 -0.81
C TYR A 186 6.82 1.44 -2.21
N ASP A 187 7.99 2.08 -2.42
CA ASP A 187 8.34 2.72 -3.70
C ASP A 187 7.25 3.68 -4.24
N VAL A 188 6.53 4.36 -3.34
CA VAL A 188 5.56 5.40 -3.73
C VAL A 188 6.27 6.58 -4.39
N ARG A 189 5.53 7.36 -5.18
CA ARG A 189 6.06 8.57 -5.84
C ARG A 189 6.79 9.48 -4.85
N ARG A 190 8.03 9.86 -5.20
CA ARG A 190 8.87 10.73 -4.37
C ARG A 190 8.19 12.08 -4.15
N GLY A 191 8.20 12.55 -2.90
CA GLY A 191 7.58 13.82 -2.51
C GLY A 191 6.08 13.73 -2.23
N ASP A 192 5.47 12.55 -2.35
CA ASP A 192 4.03 12.40 -2.21
C ASP A 192 3.56 12.20 -0.76
N TYR A 193 3.66 13.26 0.03
CA TYR A 193 3.11 13.29 1.39
C TYR A 193 1.60 13.06 1.42
N ARG A 194 0.88 13.52 0.41
CA ARG A 194 -0.58 13.42 0.33
C ARG A 194 -1.01 11.96 0.27
N LEU A 195 -0.29 11.13 -0.49
CA LEU A 195 -0.55 9.69 -0.54
C LEU A 195 -0.28 9.02 0.81
N CYS A 196 0.82 9.37 1.47
CA CYS A 196 1.09 8.85 2.81
C CYS A 196 -0.03 9.24 3.79
N SER A 197 -0.46 10.49 3.77
CA SER A 197 -1.60 10.94 4.58
C SER A 197 -2.87 10.15 4.25
N ALA A 198 -3.17 9.91 2.96
CA ALA A 198 -4.32 9.09 2.57
C ALA A 198 -4.22 7.66 3.14
N THR A 199 -3.05 7.02 3.10
CA THR A 199 -2.88 5.68 3.67
C THR A 199 -3.03 5.60 5.19
N ALA A 200 -2.97 6.74 5.90
CA ALA A 200 -3.20 6.79 7.34
C ALA A 200 -4.69 6.88 7.73
N GLY A 201 -5.61 6.59 6.79
CA GLY A 201 -7.06 6.58 7.03
C GLY A 201 -7.48 5.56 8.08
N TYR A 202 -6.84 4.39 8.11
CA TYR A 202 -7.09 3.34 9.10
C TYR A 202 -6.84 3.85 10.52
N GLU A 203 -5.66 4.40 10.77
CA GLU A 203 -5.24 4.88 12.09
C GLU A 203 -6.10 6.07 12.52
N ARG A 204 -6.40 7.00 11.61
CA ARG A 204 -7.28 8.13 11.88
C ARG A 204 -8.64 7.70 12.40
N GLU A 205 -9.30 6.81 11.67
CA GLU A 205 -10.65 6.38 12.02
C GLU A 205 -10.65 5.47 13.26
N LEU A 206 -9.68 4.57 13.38
CA LEU A 206 -9.55 3.71 14.55
C LEU A 206 -9.36 4.53 15.84
N VAL A 207 -8.48 5.54 15.83
CA VAL A 207 -8.26 6.40 17.00
C VAL A 207 -9.53 7.13 17.39
N LYS A 208 -10.29 7.66 16.42
CA LYS A 208 -11.59 8.33 16.70
C LYS A 208 -12.62 7.37 17.32
N LEU A 209 -12.69 6.13 16.84
CA LEU A 209 -13.57 5.09 17.39
C LEU A 209 -13.19 4.75 18.84
N CYS A 210 -11.88 4.65 19.12
CA CYS A 210 -11.38 4.35 20.45
C CYS A 210 -11.58 5.51 21.43
N ASN A 211 -11.32 6.74 21.00
CA ASN A 211 -11.52 7.95 21.78
C ASN A 211 -11.49 9.21 20.89
N PRO A 212 -12.64 9.92 20.72
CA PRO A 212 -12.73 11.07 19.82
C PRO A 212 -11.95 12.31 20.31
N LYS A 213 -11.38 12.30 21.52
CA LYS A 213 -10.50 13.38 22.02
C LYS A 213 -9.13 13.37 21.37
N PHE A 214 -8.75 12.26 20.75
CA PHE A 214 -7.45 12.09 20.12
C PHE A 214 -7.61 12.05 18.60
N HIS A 215 -6.54 12.44 17.91
CA HIS A 215 -6.39 12.26 16.47
C HIS A 215 -5.08 11.56 16.17
N ALA A 216 -4.99 10.96 15.00
CA ALA A 216 -3.77 10.35 14.50
C ALA A 216 -3.40 10.93 13.14
N TYR A 217 -2.10 11.11 12.90
CA TYR A 217 -1.58 11.60 11.63
C TYR A 217 -0.14 11.14 11.42
N LEU A 218 0.32 11.18 10.18
CA LEU A 218 1.73 10.92 9.88
C LEU A 218 2.53 12.20 10.06
N SER A 219 3.32 12.26 11.13
CA SER A 219 4.20 13.40 11.43
C SER A 219 5.48 13.38 10.58
N ARG A 220 5.88 12.20 10.08
CA ARG A 220 7.08 11.98 9.27
C ARG A 220 6.82 10.90 8.23
N THR A 221 7.38 11.05 7.03
CA THR A 221 7.18 10.05 5.97
C THR A 221 8.43 9.86 5.11
N LYS A 222 8.84 8.60 4.91
CA LYS A 222 9.98 8.29 4.03
C LYS A 222 9.78 8.75 2.58
N ALA A 223 8.53 8.86 2.13
CA ALA A 223 8.22 9.32 0.77
C ALA A 223 8.74 10.73 0.48
N ILE A 224 8.84 11.60 1.50
CA ILE A 224 9.38 12.96 1.37
C ILE A 224 10.83 13.10 1.85
N GLY A 225 11.47 11.99 2.22
CA GLY A 225 12.89 11.98 2.60
C GLY A 225 13.17 11.93 4.11
N ASP A 226 12.17 11.74 4.97
CA ASP A 226 12.41 11.46 6.38
C ASP A 226 13.17 10.13 6.58
N ASP A 227 13.90 10.02 7.70
CA ASP A 227 14.60 8.78 8.07
C ASP A 227 13.65 7.64 8.52
N CYS A 228 12.36 7.93 8.73
CA CYS A 228 11.32 6.99 9.11
C CYS A 228 9.93 7.41 8.58
N CYS A 229 8.96 6.51 8.65
CA CYS A 229 7.54 6.90 8.69
C CYS A 229 7.15 6.99 10.16
N GLU A 230 6.38 7.98 10.57
CA GLU A 230 6.00 8.14 11.97
C GLU A 230 4.52 8.43 12.10
N LEU A 231 3.83 7.58 12.86
CA LEU A 231 2.47 7.81 13.31
C LEU A 231 2.53 8.58 14.64
N THR A 232 1.90 9.74 14.68
CA THR A 232 1.66 10.49 15.91
C THR A 232 0.20 10.39 16.28
N ILE A 233 -0.06 10.06 17.54
CA ILE A 233 -1.37 10.13 18.19
C ILE A 233 -1.24 11.19 19.27
N GLU A 234 -2.15 12.16 19.31
CA GLU A 234 -2.18 13.19 20.36
C GLU A 234 -3.60 13.75 20.52
N ARG A 235 -3.77 14.68 21.47
CA ARG A 235 -5.04 15.37 21.67
C ARG A 235 -5.41 16.18 20.43
N ASP A 236 -6.63 15.99 19.95
CA ASP A 236 -7.16 16.77 18.85
C ASP A 236 -7.37 18.23 19.32
N PRO A 237 -6.66 19.20 18.72
CA PRO A 237 -6.79 20.61 19.10
C PRO A 237 -8.18 21.18 18.82
N ASN A 238 -8.92 20.57 17.91
CA ASN A 238 -10.28 20.97 17.52
C ASN A 238 -11.37 20.26 18.31
N TYR A 239 -11.02 19.34 19.21
CA TYR A 239 -11.99 18.65 20.04
C TYR A 239 -12.65 19.65 21.00
N LYS A 240 -13.86 20.10 20.64
CA LYS A 240 -14.69 20.91 21.51
C LYS A 240 -15.10 20.06 22.70
N THR A 241 -14.50 20.32 23.86
CA THR A 241 -15.00 19.78 25.12
C THR A 241 -16.47 20.16 25.24
N ALA A 242 -17.37 19.18 25.27
CA ALA A 242 -18.81 19.37 25.42
C ALA A 242 -19.24 20.00 26.77
N LYS A 243 -18.32 20.66 27.49
CA LYS A 243 -18.54 21.33 28.77
C LYS A 243 -18.42 22.85 28.62
N ALA A 244 -19.38 23.47 27.94
CA ALA A 244 -19.64 24.92 28.05
C ALA A 244 -21.13 25.31 27.99
N LYS A 245 -22.07 24.34 28.00
CA LYS A 245 -23.53 24.62 27.99
C LYS A 245 -24.28 24.22 29.27
N ALA A 246 -23.59 23.76 30.32
CA ALA A 246 -24.23 23.31 31.57
C ALA A 246 -24.00 24.25 32.77
N LYS A 247 -23.66 25.53 32.56
CA LYS A 247 -23.48 26.53 33.65
C LYS A 247 -24.25 27.84 33.45
N LYS A 248 -25.29 27.83 32.62
CA LYS A 248 -26.27 28.92 32.54
C LYS A 248 -27.67 28.34 32.36
N LYS A 249 -28.24 27.81 33.43
CA LYS A 249 -29.68 27.82 33.73
C LYS A 249 -29.84 27.65 35.22
#